data_AF-A0AAE8HPJ8-F1
#
_entry.id   AF-A0AAE8HPJ8-F1
#
_cell.length_a   1.000
_cell.length_b   1.000
_cell.length_c   1.000
_cell.angle_alpha   90.00
_cell.angle_beta   90.00
_cell.angle_gamma   90.00
#
_symmetry.space_group_name_H-M   'P 1'
#
loop_
_entity.id
_entity.type
_entity.pdbx_description
1 polymer ?
#
loop_
_entity_poly.entity_id
_entity_poly.type
_entity_poly.pdbx_seq_one_letter_code
_entity_poly.pdbx_strand_id
1 'polypeptide(L)'
;MIRLRAALLAPALFLAVGVPTGAYAANRFDGAWSVIATAESGSCTGPYSYPIVIRDGTVDDAGGNGVDASGRAGADGRITGTIRKGLASVLVSGRLRGSAGTGRWSLSGLGACAGRWTARRTG
;
A
#
# COMPACT_ATOMS: atom_id res chain seq x y z
N MET A 1 -37.32 40.08 61.06
CA MET A 1 -35.99 39.46 60.87
C MET A 1 -36.17 38.06 60.30
N ILE A 2 -36.10 37.88 58.98
CA ILE A 2 -36.09 36.55 58.33
C ILE A 2 -34.98 36.61 57.28
N ARG A 3 -33.94 35.79 57.46
CA ARG A 3 -32.69 35.83 56.68
C ARG A 3 -32.88 35.06 55.37
N LEU A 4 -32.69 35.74 54.23
CA LEU A 4 -32.51 35.08 52.93
C LEU A 4 -31.25 34.22 52.97
N ARG A 5 -31.36 32.93 52.61
CA ARG A 5 -30.22 32.07 52.29
C ARG A 5 -30.16 31.88 50.78
N ALA A 6 -29.41 32.75 50.11
CA ALA A 6 -28.93 32.50 48.77
C ALA A 6 -27.87 31.40 48.85
N ALA A 7 -28.11 30.25 48.21
CA ALA A 7 -27.10 29.20 48.05
C ALA A 7 -26.73 29.14 46.57
N LEU A 8 -25.44 29.35 46.31
CA LEU A 8 -24.81 29.58 45.02
C LEU A 8 -24.96 28.40 44.05
N LEU A 9 -25.29 28.72 42.80
CA LEU A 9 -25.18 27.80 41.65
C LEU A 9 -23.70 27.57 41.33
N ALA A 10 -23.22 26.33 41.53
CA ALA A 10 -21.89 25.91 41.10
C ALA A 10 -21.89 25.56 39.60
N PRO A 11 -20.98 26.10 38.77
CA PRO A 11 -20.88 25.69 37.37
C PRO A 11 -20.13 24.36 37.29
N ALA A 12 -20.82 23.31 36.84
CA ALA A 12 -20.20 22.03 36.51
C ALA A 12 -19.35 22.19 35.24
N LEU A 13 -18.03 22.24 35.39
CA LEU A 13 -17.07 22.24 34.30
C LEU A 13 -17.02 20.82 33.70
N PHE A 14 -17.78 20.59 32.64
CA PHE A 14 -17.65 19.36 31.85
C PHE A 14 -16.33 19.41 31.06
N LEU A 15 -15.30 18.70 31.56
CA LEU A 15 -14.15 18.36 30.74
C LEU A 15 -14.57 17.32 29.69
N ALA A 16 -14.78 17.78 28.46
CA ALA A 16 -14.86 16.89 27.30
C ALA A 16 -13.45 16.33 27.04
N VAL A 17 -13.19 15.11 27.50
CA VAL A 17 -12.01 14.34 27.11
C VAL A 17 -12.22 13.91 25.65
N GLY A 18 -11.70 14.70 24.72
CA GLY A 18 -11.63 14.32 23.31
C GLY A 18 -10.72 13.11 23.17
N VAL A 19 -11.31 11.95 22.85
CA VAL A 19 -10.54 10.77 22.44
C VAL A 19 -9.87 11.11 21.12
N PRO A 20 -8.52 11.06 21.01
CA PRO A 20 -7.87 11.23 19.72
C PRO A 20 -8.26 10.04 18.84
N THR A 21 -9.20 10.25 17.93
CA THR A 21 -9.42 9.34 16.81
C THR A 21 -8.17 9.41 15.96
N GLY A 22 -7.26 8.46 16.12
CA GLY A 22 -6.06 8.36 15.30
C GLY A 22 -6.46 8.28 13.83
N ALA A 23 -6.34 9.40 13.12
CA ALA A 23 -6.40 9.39 11.67
C ALA A 23 -5.15 8.63 11.21
N TYR A 24 -5.31 7.38 10.78
CA TYR A 24 -4.27 6.69 10.03
C TYR A 24 -3.97 7.58 8.83
N ALA A 25 -2.79 8.21 8.82
CA ALA A 25 -2.38 8.99 7.68
C ALA A 25 -2.29 8.03 6.50
N ALA A 26 -3.25 8.16 5.56
CA ALA A 26 -3.28 7.35 4.36
C ALA A 26 -1.88 7.36 3.73
N ASN A 27 -1.37 6.18 3.39
CA ASN A 27 -0.07 6.13 2.75
C ASN A 27 -0.21 6.89 1.43
N ARG A 28 0.70 7.83 1.16
CA ARG A 28 0.59 8.71 -0.03
C ARG A 28 0.54 7.95 -1.35
N PHE A 29 0.89 6.68 -1.35
CA PHE A 29 0.86 5.78 -2.51
C PHE A 29 -0.39 4.89 -2.59
N ASP A 30 -1.28 4.94 -1.60
CA ASP A 30 -2.55 4.19 -1.62
C ASP A 30 -3.37 4.52 -2.88
N GLY A 31 -4.11 3.55 -3.40
CA GLY A 31 -4.92 3.68 -4.62
C GLY A 31 -4.52 2.70 -5.73
N ALA A 32 -5.11 2.89 -6.90
CA ALA A 32 -4.95 2.00 -8.05
C ALA A 32 -3.76 2.37 -8.94
N TRP A 33 -3.06 1.33 -9.41
CA TRP A 33 -1.88 1.46 -10.26
C TRP A 33 -1.91 0.44 -11.40
N SER A 34 -1.36 0.84 -12.54
CA SER A 34 -1.02 -0.05 -13.65
C SER A 34 0.48 -0.31 -13.64
N VAL A 35 0.89 -1.58 -13.65
CA VAL A 35 2.28 -2.02 -13.67
C VAL A 35 2.57 -2.73 -14.98
N ILE A 36 3.64 -2.32 -15.66
CA ILE A 36 4.18 -3.01 -16.83
C ILE A 36 5.51 -3.64 -16.45
N ALA A 37 5.60 -4.97 -16.54
CA ALA A 37 6.80 -5.76 -16.27
C ALA A 37 7.39 -6.27 -17.59
N THR A 38 8.55 -5.77 -17.98
CA THR A 38 9.26 -6.16 -19.21
C THR A 38 10.34 -7.17 -18.88
N ALA A 39 10.34 -8.33 -19.55
CA ALA A 39 11.41 -9.31 -19.44
C ALA A 39 12.64 -8.84 -20.22
N GLU A 40 13.83 -9.04 -19.65
CA GLU A 40 15.11 -8.61 -20.24
C GLU A 40 16.11 -9.75 -20.37
N SER A 41 15.94 -10.81 -19.61
CA SER A 41 16.79 -11.99 -19.64
C SER A 41 16.03 -13.25 -19.26
N GLY A 42 16.55 -14.39 -19.70
CA GLY A 42 16.00 -15.71 -19.41
C GLY A 42 14.86 -16.11 -20.36
N SER A 43 14.00 -17.01 -19.88
CA SER A 43 13.00 -17.71 -20.71
C SER A 43 11.69 -16.94 -20.97
N CYS A 44 11.50 -15.77 -20.36
CA CYS A 44 10.27 -15.00 -20.45
C CYS A 44 10.31 -13.98 -21.59
N THR A 45 9.17 -13.78 -22.27
CA THR A 45 9.07 -12.92 -23.46
C THR A 45 8.08 -11.76 -23.27
N GLY A 46 7.95 -11.25 -22.04
CA GLY A 46 7.07 -10.10 -21.73
C GLY A 46 7.28 -8.88 -22.67
N PRO A 47 6.40 -7.87 -22.61
CA PRO A 47 5.92 -7.33 -21.35
C PRO A 47 4.59 -7.93 -20.85
N TYR A 48 4.41 -7.85 -19.54
CA TYR A 48 3.19 -8.25 -18.83
C TYR A 48 2.57 -7.03 -18.15
N SER A 49 1.25 -6.91 -18.20
CA SER A 49 0.50 -5.81 -17.58
C SER A 49 -0.29 -6.34 -16.38
N TYR A 50 -0.13 -5.70 -15.22
CA TYR A 50 -0.79 -6.08 -13.98
C TYR A 50 -1.38 -4.85 -13.27
N PRO A 51 -2.70 -4.80 -13.06
CA PRO A 51 -3.29 -3.83 -12.17
C PRO A 51 -3.05 -4.23 -10.70
N ILE A 52 -2.64 -3.27 -9.88
CA ILE A 52 -2.50 -3.46 -8.43
C ILE A 52 -3.27 -2.38 -7.70
N VAL A 53 -3.62 -2.66 -6.44
CA VAL A 53 -4.12 -1.66 -5.51
C VAL A 53 -3.23 -1.61 -4.27
N ILE A 54 -2.89 -0.41 -3.82
CA ILE A 54 -2.18 -0.19 -2.56
C ILE A 54 -3.21 0.26 -1.52
N ARG A 55 -3.32 -0.48 -0.42
CA ARG A 55 -4.22 -0.20 0.71
C ARG A 55 -3.42 -0.21 2.00
N ASP A 56 -3.36 0.93 2.68
CA ASP A 56 -2.57 1.12 3.91
C ASP A 56 -1.11 0.70 3.71
N GLY A 57 -0.55 0.99 2.53
CA GLY A 57 0.79 0.57 2.13
C GLY A 57 0.96 -0.92 1.80
N THR A 58 -0.08 -1.73 1.85
CA THR A 58 -0.06 -3.13 1.40
C THR A 58 -0.40 -3.21 -0.07
N VAL A 59 0.40 -3.93 -0.85
CA VAL A 59 0.17 -4.15 -2.28
C VAL A 59 -0.67 -5.40 -2.46
N ASP A 60 -1.80 -5.28 -3.15
CA ASP A 60 -2.74 -6.36 -3.44
C ASP A 60 -3.01 -6.45 -4.95
N ASP A 61 -3.29 -7.66 -5.43
CA ASP A 61 -3.69 -7.91 -6.83
C ASP A 61 -5.13 -7.41 -7.03
N ALA A 62 -5.29 -6.39 -7.89
CA ALA A 62 -6.62 -5.87 -8.22
C ALA A 62 -7.34 -6.72 -9.29
N GLY A 63 -6.63 -7.65 -9.95
CA GLY A 63 -7.14 -8.49 -11.03
C GLY A 63 -7.72 -9.84 -10.57
N GLY A 64 -7.61 -10.20 -9.29
CA GLY A 64 -8.19 -11.42 -8.74
C GLY A 64 -7.59 -12.73 -9.29
N ASN A 65 -6.31 -12.72 -9.70
CA ASN A 65 -5.68 -13.85 -10.39
C ASN A 65 -5.30 -15.03 -9.47
N GLY A 66 -5.70 -14.99 -8.18
CA GLY A 66 -5.40 -16.04 -7.20
C GLY A 66 -3.91 -16.23 -6.95
N VAL A 67 -3.14 -15.14 -7.01
CA VAL A 67 -1.71 -15.16 -6.70
C VAL A 67 -1.48 -14.82 -5.23
N ASP A 68 -0.63 -15.59 -4.56
CA ASP A 68 -0.18 -15.25 -3.21
C ASP A 68 0.82 -14.10 -3.31
N ALA A 69 0.29 -12.88 -3.34
CA ALA A 69 1.05 -11.65 -3.38
C ALA A 69 1.26 -11.12 -1.96
N SER A 70 2.51 -11.07 -1.52
CA SER A 70 2.91 -10.33 -0.32
C SER A 70 3.76 -9.15 -0.75
N GLY A 71 3.26 -7.92 -0.63
CA GLY A 71 4.02 -6.73 -1.01
C GLY A 71 3.70 -5.53 -0.14
N ARG A 72 4.68 -4.64 0.03
CA ARG A 72 4.51 -3.38 0.77
C ARG A 72 5.13 -2.21 0.01
N ALA A 73 4.43 -1.08 0.06
CA ALA A 73 4.93 0.24 -0.30
C ALA A 73 5.18 1.02 0.98
N GLY A 74 6.46 1.21 1.34
CA GLY A 74 6.84 2.03 2.48
C GLY A 74 6.45 3.49 2.29
N ALA A 75 6.35 4.23 3.40
CA ALA A 75 6.12 5.67 3.37
C ALA A 75 7.26 6.46 2.69
N ASP A 76 8.44 5.87 2.46
CA ASP A 76 9.53 6.44 1.65
C ASP A 76 9.38 6.13 0.15
N GLY A 77 8.36 5.35 -0.23
CA GLY A 77 8.09 4.88 -1.58
C GLY A 77 8.84 3.62 -1.95
N ARG A 78 9.66 3.03 -1.08
CA ARG A 78 10.29 1.74 -1.38
C ARG A 78 9.22 0.66 -1.50
N ILE A 79 9.25 -0.07 -2.61
CA ILE A 79 8.40 -1.24 -2.84
C ILE A 79 9.25 -2.50 -2.76
N THR A 80 8.75 -3.48 -2.03
CA THR A 80 9.22 -4.86 -2.06
C THR A 80 8.04 -5.81 -2.08
N GLY A 81 8.20 -6.95 -2.73
CA GLY A 81 7.17 -7.97 -2.72
C GLY A 81 7.63 -9.31 -3.26
N THR A 82 6.78 -10.30 -3.05
CA THR A 82 6.93 -11.65 -3.59
C THR A 82 5.57 -12.12 -4.06
N ILE A 83 5.53 -12.73 -5.24
CA ILE A 83 4.33 -13.33 -5.84
C ILE A 83 4.62 -14.81 -6.01
N ARG A 84 3.77 -15.68 -5.47
CA ARG A 84 3.93 -17.14 -5.58
C ARG A 84 2.77 -17.76 -6.34
N LYS A 85 3.09 -18.73 -7.20
CA LYS A 85 2.11 -19.57 -7.90
C LYS A 85 2.69 -20.96 -8.15
N GLY A 86 2.25 -21.95 -7.38
CA GLY A 86 2.84 -23.29 -7.41
C GLY A 86 4.34 -23.25 -7.07
N LEU A 87 5.19 -23.76 -7.96
CA LEU A 87 6.65 -23.73 -7.81
C LEU A 87 7.31 -22.43 -8.28
N ALA A 88 6.56 -21.52 -8.93
CA ALA A 88 7.08 -20.23 -9.37
C ALA A 88 7.05 -19.20 -8.23
N SER A 89 8.15 -18.46 -8.09
CA SER A 89 8.27 -17.33 -7.17
C SER A 89 8.88 -16.13 -7.89
N VAL A 90 8.16 -15.00 -7.87
CA VAL A 90 8.63 -13.73 -8.43
C VAL A 90 8.97 -12.79 -7.29
N LEU A 91 10.21 -12.34 -7.21
CA LEU A 91 10.62 -11.24 -6.32
C LEU A 91 10.47 -9.92 -7.05
N VAL A 92 9.98 -8.91 -6.35
CA VAL A 92 9.80 -7.55 -6.86
C VAL A 92 10.44 -6.55 -5.92
N SER A 93 11.16 -5.58 -6.47
CA SER A 93 11.68 -4.45 -5.71
C SER A 93 11.71 -3.18 -6.56
N GLY A 94 11.59 -2.02 -5.92
CA GLY A 94 11.73 -0.73 -6.60
C GLY A 94 11.31 0.44 -5.74
N ARG A 95 10.89 1.54 -6.40
CA ARG A 95 10.49 2.76 -5.71
C ARG A 95 9.39 3.50 -6.46
N LEU A 96 8.41 4.01 -5.71
CA LEU A 96 7.39 4.94 -6.15
C LEU A 96 7.82 6.40 -5.86
N ARG A 97 7.47 7.30 -6.77
CA ARG A 97 7.65 8.75 -6.68
C ARG A 97 6.46 9.45 -7.33
N GLY A 98 5.68 10.19 -6.55
CA GLY A 98 4.45 10.81 -7.04
C GLY A 98 3.49 9.76 -7.60
N SER A 99 3.07 9.92 -8.85
CA SER A 99 2.17 9.03 -9.59
C SER A 99 2.90 8.01 -10.49
N ALA A 100 4.21 7.81 -10.30
CA ALA A 100 5.02 6.90 -11.09
C ALA A 100 5.90 6.00 -10.21
N GLY A 101 6.36 4.89 -10.78
CA GLY A 101 7.28 3.98 -10.11
C GLY A 101 8.12 3.17 -11.09
N THR A 102 9.26 2.69 -10.62
CA THR A 102 10.11 1.78 -11.40
C THR A 102 10.85 0.81 -10.48
N GLY A 103 11.31 -0.30 -11.06
CA GLY A 103 12.12 -1.27 -10.33
C GLY A 103 12.51 -2.50 -11.13
N ARG A 104 12.84 -3.57 -10.41
CA ARG A 104 13.26 -4.87 -10.93
C ARG A 104 12.35 -5.98 -10.44
N TRP A 105 12.29 -7.04 -11.23
CA TRP A 105 11.68 -8.30 -10.84
C TRP A 105 12.53 -9.48 -11.30
N SER A 106 12.42 -10.61 -10.62
CA SER A 106 13.06 -11.87 -11.00
C SER A 106 12.17 -13.06 -10.65
N LEU A 107 12.01 -13.97 -11.60
CA LEU A 107 11.31 -15.24 -11.45
C LEU A 107 12.31 -16.37 -11.19
N SER A 108 11.99 -17.25 -10.24
CA SER A 108 12.65 -18.53 -9.99
C SER A 108 11.65 -19.70 -10.04
N GLY A 109 12.16 -20.92 -10.21
CA GLY A 109 11.36 -22.15 -10.24
C GLY A 109 11.07 -22.68 -11.64
N LEU A 110 10.06 -22.13 -12.34
CA LEU A 110 9.54 -22.64 -13.63
C LEU A 110 10.24 -22.05 -14.87
N GLY A 111 11.57 -21.91 -14.81
CA GLY A 111 12.37 -21.20 -15.81
C GLY A 111 12.72 -19.79 -15.32
N ALA A 112 14.02 -19.54 -15.16
CA ALA A 112 14.50 -18.29 -14.61
C ALA A 112 14.42 -17.18 -15.66
N CYS A 113 13.87 -16.04 -15.26
CA CYS A 113 13.87 -14.83 -16.07
C CYS A 113 13.83 -13.61 -15.16
N ALA A 114 14.27 -12.46 -15.67
CA ALA A 114 14.27 -11.24 -14.91
C ALA A 114 14.05 -10.03 -15.81
N GLY A 115 13.74 -8.90 -15.20
CA GLY A 115 13.41 -7.72 -15.96
C GLY A 115 13.21 -6.47 -15.13
N ARG A 116 12.74 -5.42 -15.79
CA ARG A 116 12.30 -4.17 -15.15
C ARG A 116 10.80 -4.11 -15.07
N TRP A 117 10.32 -3.30 -14.14
CA TRP A 117 8.93 -2.87 -14.14
C TRP A 117 8.83 -1.35 -14.08
N THR A 118 7.72 -0.85 -14.59
CA THR A 118 7.29 0.54 -14.44
C THR A 118 5.86 0.56 -13.92
N ALA A 119 5.49 1.59 -13.18
CA ALA A 119 4.14 1.76 -12.65
C ALA A 119 3.65 3.18 -12.89
N ARG A 120 2.34 3.30 -13.12
CA ARG A 120 1.62 4.58 -13.19
C ARG A 120 0.33 4.50 -12.40
N ARG A 121 0.03 5.56 -11.65
CA ARG A 121 -1.24 5.69 -10.94
C ARG A 121 -2.37 5.84 -11.96
N THR A 122 -3.49 5.19 -11.72
CA THR A 122 -4.65 5.19 -12.63
C THR A 122 -5.87 5.92 -12.08
N GLY A 123 -5.74 6.58 -10.92
CA GLY A 123 -6.77 7.41 -10.28
C GLY A 123 -6.17 8.57 -9.51
#